data_AF-R9KNM1-F1
#
_entry.id   AF-R9KNM1-F1
#
_cell.length_a   1.000
_cell.length_b   1.000
_cell.length_c   1.000
_cell.angle_alpha   90.00
_cell.angle_beta   90.00
_cell.angle_gamma   90.00
#
_symmetry.space_group_name_H-M   'P 1'
#
loop_
_entity.id
_entity.type
_entity.pdbx_description
1 polymer ?
#
loop_
_entity_poly.entity_id
_entity_poly.type
_entity_poly.pdbx_seq_one_letter_code
_entity_poly.pdbx_strand_id
1 'polypeptide(L)'
;MKSRLTIQERLKDLRKEKDINLEKLEELTGISKSALGSYEANDYKEISHGNLVSLADFYGVSVDYLLCRTENRKLSNVSLAELHLSDDMVELLKSGNINNRLLCEIATNDKFVRLMTDTEIYIDGHATARFRDINESLEEQRLALINQHRHAEGDLYSETLRAGQIGEEDFFCHITHKTWDSILRDIRNAHEHDIDSTPDSSAAKKMALEIQRALSSPGDYLAKMWKVILSMLGIDYDKLTDDEQKVLKKVLAKSPAIKNSPLNFRRKRK
;
A
#
# COMPACT_ATOMS: atom_id res chain seq x y z
N MET A 1 17.68 24.25 -21.43
CA MET A 1 17.30 22.89 -21.89
C MET A 1 15.86 22.95 -22.37
N LYS A 2 15.55 22.59 -23.62
CA LYS A 2 14.15 22.51 -24.08
C LYS A 2 13.49 21.33 -23.36
N SER A 3 12.60 21.60 -22.41
CA SER A 3 11.99 20.56 -21.57
C SER A 3 10.79 19.86 -22.23
N ARG A 4 10.46 20.17 -23.49
CA ARG A 4 9.30 19.63 -24.21
C ARG A 4 9.65 19.40 -25.69
N LEU A 5 9.31 18.22 -26.19
CA LEU A 5 9.38 17.87 -27.61
C LEU A 5 8.41 18.75 -28.40
N THR A 6 8.84 19.21 -29.58
CA THR A 6 7.93 19.89 -30.51
C THR A 6 7.02 18.88 -31.21
N ILE A 7 5.93 19.35 -31.83
CA ILE A 7 5.03 18.51 -32.64
C ILE A 7 5.82 17.83 -33.77
N GLN A 8 6.74 18.58 -34.39
CA GLN A 8 7.63 18.12 -35.45
C GLN A 8 8.54 16.97 -34.98
N GLU A 9 9.15 17.13 -33.81
CA GLU A 9 10.00 16.12 -33.19
C GLU A 9 9.18 14.88 -32.84
N ARG A 10 7.97 15.05 -32.29
CA ARG A 10 7.06 13.94 -31.95
C ARG A 10 6.62 13.12 -33.16
N LEU A 11 6.24 13.77 -34.26
CA LEU A 11 5.87 13.09 -35.51
C LEU A 11 7.04 12.30 -36.09
N LYS A 12 8.23 12.90 -36.08
CA LYS A 12 9.46 12.25 -36.57
C LYS A 12 9.86 11.05 -35.70
N ASP A 13 9.71 11.16 -34.40
CA ASP A 13 10.00 10.08 -33.46
C ASP A 13 9.03 8.92 -33.62
N LEU A 14 7.73 9.19 -33.73
CA LEU A 14 6.71 8.16 -34.00
C LEU A 14 6.95 7.41 -35.31
N ARG A 15 7.39 8.11 -36.36
CA ARG A 15 7.74 7.47 -37.63
C ARG A 15 8.97 6.57 -37.50
N LYS A 16 10.00 7.03 -36.79
CA LYS A 16 11.22 6.26 -36.54
C LYS A 16 10.98 5.06 -35.64
N GLU A 17 10.09 5.17 -34.67
CA GLU A 17 9.69 4.07 -33.78
C GLU A 17 9.10 2.89 -34.56
N LYS A 18 8.36 3.17 -35.64
CA LYS A 18 7.83 2.15 -36.56
C LYS A 18 8.79 1.71 -37.66
N ASP A 19 10.00 2.25 -37.70
CA ASP A 19 11.05 1.95 -38.70
C ASP A 19 10.61 2.08 -40.17
N ILE A 20 9.87 3.17 -40.48
CA ILE A 20 9.37 3.43 -41.84
C ILE A 20 9.89 4.75 -42.43
N ASN A 21 10.02 4.78 -43.76
CA ASN A 21 10.33 5.99 -44.51
C ASN A 21 9.05 6.78 -44.86
N LEU A 22 9.20 8.01 -45.38
CA LEU A 22 8.06 8.86 -45.73
C LEU A 22 7.21 8.31 -46.89
N GLU A 23 7.82 7.53 -47.79
CA GLU A 23 7.11 6.90 -48.92
C GLU A 23 6.15 5.81 -48.41
N LYS A 24 6.61 5.00 -47.45
CA LYS A 24 5.78 3.98 -46.83
C LYS A 24 4.68 4.60 -45.95
N LEU A 25 4.99 5.71 -45.27
CA LEU A 25 3.97 6.44 -44.51
C LEU A 25 2.89 7.03 -45.43
N GLU A 26 3.27 7.52 -46.62
CA GLU A 26 2.32 7.98 -47.64
C GLU A 26 1.41 6.84 -48.11
N GLU A 27 1.96 5.67 -48.42
CA GLU A 27 1.15 4.49 -48.82
C GLU A 27 0.15 4.06 -47.74
N LEU A 28 0.52 4.18 -46.45
CA LEU A 28 -0.29 3.70 -45.33
C LEU A 28 -1.33 4.73 -44.86
N THR A 29 -1.05 6.03 -45.01
CA THR A 29 -1.91 7.11 -44.50
C THR A 29 -2.67 7.85 -45.60
N GLY A 30 -2.26 7.71 -46.86
CA GLY A 30 -2.76 8.49 -48.00
C GLY A 30 -2.31 9.95 -48.00
N ILE A 31 -1.41 10.36 -47.11
CA ILE A 31 -0.89 11.73 -47.01
C ILE A 31 0.39 11.83 -47.85
N SER A 32 0.44 12.78 -48.79
CA SER A 32 1.60 12.91 -49.68
C SER A 32 2.93 13.06 -48.94
N LYS A 33 4.01 12.45 -49.46
CA LYS A 33 5.38 12.56 -48.90
C LYS A 33 5.83 14.01 -48.70
N SER A 34 5.43 14.93 -49.60
CA SER A 34 5.74 16.35 -49.48
C SER A 34 5.07 17.00 -48.27
N ALA A 35 3.81 16.65 -48.01
CA ALA A 35 3.08 17.12 -46.83
C ALA A 35 3.66 16.54 -45.54
N LEU A 36 3.92 15.23 -45.49
CA LEU A 36 4.53 14.58 -44.33
C LEU A 36 5.92 15.16 -44.01
N GLY A 37 6.77 15.34 -45.03
CA GLY A 37 8.08 15.97 -44.88
C GLY A 37 7.98 17.43 -44.41
N SER A 38 6.92 18.14 -44.81
CA SER A 38 6.62 19.49 -44.32
C SER A 38 6.19 19.50 -42.85
N TYR A 39 5.45 18.48 -42.38
CA TYR A 39 4.99 18.38 -40.99
C TYR A 39 6.11 18.03 -40.01
N GLU A 40 7.12 17.27 -40.46
CA GLU A 40 8.31 16.93 -39.66
C GLU A 40 9.41 18.01 -39.73
N ALA A 41 9.29 18.98 -40.64
CA ALA A 41 10.24 20.09 -40.75
C ALA A 41 10.00 21.11 -39.63
N ASN A 42 11.04 21.80 -39.17
CA ASN A 42 10.98 22.84 -38.13
C ASN A 42 10.21 24.13 -38.55
N ASP A 43 9.34 24.02 -39.55
CA ASP A 43 8.45 25.07 -40.01
C ASP A 43 7.06 24.80 -39.43
N TYR A 44 6.43 25.80 -38.81
CA TYR A 44 5.12 25.65 -38.15
C TYR A 44 4.00 25.67 -39.19
N LYS A 45 4.00 24.68 -40.09
CA LYS A 45 2.93 24.48 -41.05
C LYS A 45 1.69 23.90 -40.39
N GLU A 46 0.54 24.43 -40.79
CA GLU A 46 -0.75 23.90 -40.37
C GLU A 46 -0.94 22.48 -40.92
N ILE A 47 -1.33 21.57 -40.03
CA ILE A 47 -1.75 20.23 -40.37
C ILE A 47 -3.27 20.25 -40.45
N SER A 48 -3.85 19.81 -41.57
CA SER A 48 -5.31 19.73 -41.69
C SER A 48 -5.87 18.78 -40.64
N HIS A 49 -7.09 19.05 -40.16
CA HIS A 49 -7.74 18.17 -39.17
C HIS A 49 -7.85 16.72 -39.69
N GLY A 50 -8.07 16.53 -41.00
CA GLY A 50 -8.15 15.20 -41.62
C GLY A 50 -6.81 14.46 -41.53
N ASN A 51 -5.71 15.15 -41.81
CA ASN A 51 -4.38 14.54 -41.72
C ASN A 51 -3.98 14.25 -40.27
N LEU A 52 -4.37 15.09 -39.31
CA LEU A 52 -4.17 14.83 -37.88
C LEU A 52 -4.88 13.55 -37.43
N VAL A 53 -6.13 13.36 -37.84
CA VAL A 53 -6.91 12.15 -37.52
C VAL A 53 -6.26 10.92 -38.15
N SER A 54 -5.93 10.96 -39.46
CA SER A 54 -5.27 9.84 -40.14
C SER A 54 -3.93 9.44 -39.51
N LEU A 55 -3.13 10.42 -39.07
CA LEU A 55 -1.87 10.17 -38.37
C LEU A 55 -2.10 9.57 -36.97
N ALA A 56 -3.10 10.07 -36.23
CA ALA A 56 -3.44 9.57 -34.91
C ALA A 56 -3.86 8.10 -34.97
N ASP A 57 -4.75 7.76 -35.91
CA ASP A 57 -5.21 6.40 -36.16
C ASP A 57 -4.05 5.47 -36.56
N PHE A 58 -3.19 5.93 -37.48
CA PHE A 58 -2.03 5.17 -37.95
C PHE A 58 -1.03 4.83 -36.83
N TYR A 59 -0.75 5.80 -35.95
CA TYR A 59 0.17 5.60 -34.83
C TYR A 59 -0.50 4.96 -33.60
N GLY A 60 -1.82 4.82 -33.58
CA GLY A 60 -2.56 4.29 -32.44
C GLY A 60 -2.47 5.19 -31.21
N VAL A 61 -2.40 6.51 -31.44
CA VAL A 61 -2.25 7.54 -30.42
C VAL A 61 -3.40 8.56 -30.51
N SER A 62 -3.57 9.39 -29.49
CA SER A 62 -4.55 10.48 -29.53
C SER A 62 -4.03 11.70 -30.30
N VAL A 63 -4.96 12.51 -30.84
CA VAL A 63 -4.63 13.82 -31.42
C VAL A 63 -3.98 14.72 -30.37
N ASP A 64 -4.45 14.67 -29.11
CA ASP A 64 -3.84 15.43 -28.01
C ASP A 64 -2.38 15.02 -27.75
N TYR A 65 -2.06 13.74 -27.93
CA TYR A 65 -0.69 13.26 -27.90
C TYR A 65 0.10 13.82 -29.09
N LEU A 66 -0.41 13.78 -30.32
CA LEU A 66 0.29 14.37 -31.48
C LEU A 66 0.57 15.86 -31.30
N LEU A 67 -0.36 16.60 -30.69
CA LEU A 67 -0.26 18.05 -30.47
C LEU A 67 0.54 18.45 -29.23
N CYS A 68 1.26 17.51 -28.60
CA CYS A 68 2.02 17.73 -27.38
C CYS A 68 1.22 18.31 -26.21
N ARG A 69 -0.10 18.02 -26.15
CA ARG A 69 -0.99 18.43 -25.05
C ARG A 69 -0.98 17.45 -23.89
N THR A 70 -0.62 16.19 -24.16
CA THR A 70 -0.45 15.13 -23.18
C THR A 70 0.77 14.27 -23.51
N GLU A 71 1.37 13.64 -22.50
CA GLU A 71 2.38 12.59 -22.68
C GLU A 71 1.76 11.19 -22.74
N ASN A 72 0.44 11.08 -22.52
CA ASN A 72 -0.29 9.83 -22.63
C ASN A 72 -0.59 9.52 -24.10
N ARG A 73 0.02 8.46 -24.63
CA ARG A 73 -0.12 8.04 -26.04
C ARG A 73 -1.58 7.83 -26.44
N LYS A 74 -2.39 7.20 -25.59
CA LYS A 74 -3.83 7.01 -25.83
C LYS A 74 -4.61 7.95 -24.92
N LEU A 75 -5.55 8.72 -25.48
CA LEU A 75 -6.65 9.26 -24.69
C LEU A 75 -7.43 8.04 -24.23
N SER A 76 -7.44 7.79 -22.92
CA SER A 76 -8.17 6.70 -22.29
C SER A 76 -9.68 6.95 -22.38
N ASN A 77 -10.22 6.87 -23.59
CA ASN A 77 -11.61 6.52 -23.83
C ASN A 77 -11.66 5.07 -24.33
N VAL A 78 -10.86 4.18 -23.71
CA VAL A 78 -11.26 2.78 -23.62
C VAL A 78 -12.59 2.85 -22.91
N SER A 79 -13.66 2.56 -23.65
CA SER A 79 -15.03 2.90 -23.28
C SER A 79 -15.27 2.50 -21.82
N LEU A 80 -15.54 3.46 -20.94
CA LEU A 80 -15.89 3.18 -19.54
C LEU A 80 -17.00 2.12 -19.43
N ALA A 81 -17.81 1.95 -20.50
CA ALA A 81 -18.80 0.90 -20.62
C ALA A 81 -18.22 -0.53 -20.52
N GLU A 82 -17.01 -0.77 -21.03
CA GLU A 82 -16.34 -2.08 -20.94
C GLU A 82 -15.88 -2.43 -19.53
N LEU A 83 -15.78 -1.43 -18.64
CA LEU A 83 -15.41 -1.62 -17.24
C LEU A 83 -16.60 -1.94 -16.34
N HIS A 84 -17.83 -1.89 -16.87
CA HIS A 84 -19.07 -2.13 -16.14
C HIS A 84 -19.19 -1.32 -14.83
N LEU A 85 -18.63 -0.11 -14.80
CA LEU A 85 -18.74 0.79 -13.65
C LEU A 85 -20.12 1.46 -13.65
N SER A 86 -20.76 1.53 -12.49
CA SER A 86 -21.96 2.34 -12.29
C SER A 86 -21.65 3.83 -12.32
N ASP A 87 -22.68 4.66 -12.57
CA ASP A 87 -22.54 6.12 -12.53
C ASP A 87 -22.02 6.61 -11.16
N ASP A 88 -22.54 6.05 -10.07
CA ASP A 88 -22.07 6.34 -8.71
C ASP A 88 -20.58 6.06 -8.51
N MET A 89 -20.07 4.96 -9.10
CA MET A 89 -18.64 4.61 -9.01
C MET A 89 -17.78 5.59 -9.81
N VAL A 90 -18.27 6.03 -10.98
CA VAL A 90 -17.58 7.05 -11.79
C VAL A 90 -17.54 8.39 -11.06
N GLU A 91 -18.63 8.78 -10.39
CA GLU A 91 -18.65 9.98 -9.56
C GLU A 91 -17.69 9.88 -8.37
N LEU A 92 -17.67 8.74 -7.67
CA LEU A 92 -16.75 8.50 -6.56
C LEU A 92 -15.28 8.62 -7.00
N LEU A 93 -14.92 7.99 -8.12
CA LEU A 93 -13.55 8.06 -8.67
C LEU A 93 -13.16 9.48 -9.08
N LYS A 94 -14.11 10.30 -9.53
CA LYS A 94 -13.86 11.71 -9.91
C LYS A 94 -13.87 12.67 -8.72
N SER A 95 -14.51 12.29 -7.61
CA SER A 95 -14.75 13.19 -6.47
C SER A 95 -13.48 13.67 -5.76
N GLY A 96 -12.37 12.95 -5.88
CA GLY A 96 -11.15 13.19 -5.09
C GLY A 96 -11.27 12.77 -3.62
N ASN A 97 -12.40 12.17 -3.21
CA ASN A 97 -12.62 11.73 -1.83
C ASN A 97 -11.93 10.40 -1.50
N ILE A 98 -11.46 9.68 -2.51
CA ILE A 98 -10.73 8.43 -2.35
C ILE A 98 -9.35 8.52 -3.00
N ASN A 99 -8.38 7.83 -2.41
CA ASN A 99 -7.05 7.72 -3.00
C ASN A 99 -7.09 6.69 -4.13
N ASN A 100 -7.34 7.16 -5.36
CA ASN A 100 -7.39 6.31 -6.55
C ASN A 100 -6.08 5.54 -6.79
N ARG A 101 -4.92 6.09 -6.39
CA ARG A 101 -3.65 5.37 -6.50
C ARG A 101 -3.65 4.15 -5.58
N LEU A 102 -4.03 4.32 -4.32
CA LEU A 102 -4.13 3.21 -3.36
C LEU A 102 -5.17 2.18 -3.81
N LEU A 103 -6.32 2.62 -4.33
CA LEU A 103 -7.31 1.72 -4.91
C LEU A 103 -6.73 0.87 -6.05
N CYS A 104 -5.95 1.47 -6.95
CA CYS A 104 -5.26 0.75 -8.02
C CYS A 104 -4.22 -0.24 -7.48
N GLU A 105 -3.48 0.10 -6.44
CA GLU A 105 -2.50 -0.79 -5.81
C GLU A 105 -3.18 -2.01 -5.15
N ILE A 106 -4.34 -1.80 -4.53
CA ILE A 106 -5.19 -2.88 -4.00
C ILE A 106 -5.71 -3.75 -5.14
N ALA A 107 -6.31 -3.15 -6.17
CA ALA A 107 -6.96 -3.86 -7.27
C ALA A 107 -5.98 -4.62 -8.17
N THR A 108 -4.72 -4.19 -8.23
CA THR A 108 -3.67 -4.85 -9.05
C THR A 108 -2.81 -5.83 -8.26
N ASN A 109 -3.08 -6.04 -6.97
CA ASN A 109 -2.41 -7.09 -6.18
C ASN A 109 -2.74 -8.50 -6.72
N ASP A 110 -1.77 -9.40 -6.70
CA ASP A 110 -1.89 -10.78 -7.21
C ASP A 110 -2.99 -11.61 -6.53
N LYS A 111 -3.35 -11.26 -5.29
CA LYS A 111 -4.39 -11.93 -4.50
C LYS A 111 -5.78 -11.30 -4.66
N PHE A 112 -5.90 -10.13 -5.30
CA PHE A 112 -7.16 -9.40 -5.40
C PHE A 112 -8.23 -10.18 -6.18
N VAL A 113 -7.85 -10.83 -7.28
CA VAL A 113 -8.77 -11.69 -8.06
C VAL A 113 -9.36 -12.79 -7.18
N ARG A 114 -8.54 -13.42 -6.32
CA ARG A 114 -9.01 -14.45 -5.39
C ARG A 114 -10.00 -13.90 -4.37
N LEU A 115 -9.71 -12.73 -3.80
CA LEU A 115 -10.61 -12.06 -2.86
C LEU A 115 -11.98 -11.78 -3.50
N MET A 116 -11.99 -11.29 -4.75
CA MET A 116 -13.23 -11.02 -5.48
C MET A 116 -14.03 -12.28 -5.73
N THR A 117 -13.37 -13.38 -6.15
CA THR A 117 -14.04 -14.67 -6.33
C THR A 117 -14.67 -15.19 -5.04
N ASP A 118 -13.93 -15.17 -3.92
CA ASP A 118 -14.46 -15.64 -2.62
C ASP A 118 -15.62 -14.74 -2.13
N THR A 119 -15.57 -13.45 -2.45
CA THR A 119 -16.64 -12.47 -2.13
C THR A 119 -17.89 -12.72 -2.97
N GLU A 120 -17.74 -12.97 -4.27
CA GLU A 120 -18.84 -13.29 -5.20
C GLU A 120 -19.55 -14.59 -4.78
N ILE A 121 -18.79 -15.65 -4.47
CA ILE A 121 -19.35 -16.93 -4.00
C ILE A 121 -20.23 -16.74 -2.75
N TYR A 122 -19.80 -15.87 -1.83
CA TYR A 122 -20.55 -15.55 -0.61
C TYR A 122 -21.81 -14.73 -0.91
N ILE A 123 -21.67 -13.62 -1.64
CA ILE A 123 -22.79 -12.71 -1.95
C ILE A 123 -23.88 -13.42 -2.74
N ASP A 124 -23.49 -14.23 -3.73
CA ASP A 124 -24.44 -14.94 -4.60
C ASP A 124 -24.96 -16.23 -3.96
N GLY A 125 -24.48 -16.58 -2.76
CA GLY A 125 -24.93 -17.76 -2.03
C GLY A 125 -24.66 -19.08 -2.76
N HIS A 126 -23.66 -19.11 -3.65
CA HIS A 126 -23.32 -20.30 -4.45
C HIS A 126 -23.01 -21.52 -3.58
N ALA A 127 -22.47 -21.30 -2.38
CA ALA A 127 -22.12 -22.36 -1.44
C ALA A 127 -23.20 -22.62 -0.38
N THR A 128 -24.23 -21.77 -0.24
CA THR A 128 -25.21 -21.83 0.86
C THR A 128 -25.88 -23.19 0.98
N ALA A 129 -26.34 -23.75 -0.15
CA ALA A 129 -26.96 -25.08 -0.15
C ALA A 129 -25.99 -26.17 0.34
N ARG A 130 -24.70 -26.05 0.01
CA ARG A 130 -23.69 -27.05 0.43
C ARG A 130 -23.39 -26.98 1.92
N PHE A 131 -23.27 -25.78 2.50
CA PHE A 131 -23.13 -25.63 3.94
C PHE A 131 -24.34 -26.22 4.68
N ARG A 132 -25.55 -25.95 4.17
CA ARG A 132 -26.78 -26.50 4.72
C ARG A 132 -26.79 -28.03 4.66
N ASP A 133 -26.58 -28.62 3.48
CA ASP A 133 -26.58 -30.08 3.28
C ASP A 133 -25.60 -30.77 4.24
N ILE A 134 -24.38 -30.22 4.38
CA ILE A 134 -23.34 -30.78 5.27
C ILE A 134 -23.75 -30.67 6.74
N ASN A 135 -24.22 -29.49 7.16
CA ASN A 135 -24.60 -29.25 8.55
C ASN A 135 -25.83 -30.07 8.95
N GLU A 136 -26.83 -30.17 8.06
CA GLU A 136 -28.01 -31.04 8.25
C GLU A 136 -27.59 -32.50 8.36
N SER A 137 -26.71 -32.99 7.47
CA SER A 137 -26.22 -34.36 7.55
C SER A 137 -25.45 -34.66 8.85
N LEU A 138 -24.64 -33.71 9.33
CA LEU A 138 -23.94 -33.84 10.62
C LEU A 138 -24.92 -33.87 11.80
N GLU A 139 -25.96 -33.03 11.75
CA GLU A 139 -26.99 -32.99 12.79
C GLU A 139 -27.84 -34.26 12.80
N GLU A 140 -28.19 -34.80 11.64
CA GLU A 140 -28.89 -36.09 11.53
C GLU A 140 -28.08 -37.23 12.15
N GLN A 141 -26.78 -37.30 11.84
CA GLN A 141 -25.87 -38.28 12.45
C GLN A 141 -25.77 -38.10 13.97
N ARG A 142 -25.72 -36.85 14.44
CA ARG A 142 -25.67 -36.53 15.86
C ARG A 142 -26.93 -36.98 16.58
N LEU A 143 -28.11 -36.69 16.02
CA LEU A 143 -29.40 -37.10 16.58
C LEU A 143 -29.57 -38.62 16.56
N ALA A 144 -29.12 -39.30 15.50
CA ALA A 144 -29.14 -40.75 15.42
C ALA A 144 -28.29 -41.38 16.54
N LEU A 145 -27.09 -40.86 16.79
CA LEU A 145 -26.20 -41.29 17.87
C LEU A 145 -26.84 -41.11 19.25
N ILE A 146 -27.43 -39.94 19.51
CA ILE A 146 -28.11 -39.63 20.77
C ILE A 146 -29.30 -40.56 21.01
N ASN A 147 -30.09 -40.83 19.97
CA ASN A 147 -31.26 -41.70 20.08
C ASN A 147 -30.90 -43.18 20.31
N GLN A 148 -29.76 -43.65 19.78
CA GLN A 148 -29.32 -45.04 19.91
C GLN A 148 -28.59 -45.34 21.22
N HIS A 149 -28.10 -44.32 21.93
CA HIS A 149 -27.23 -44.50 23.09
C HIS A 149 -27.63 -43.63 24.30
N ARG A 150 -27.87 -44.29 25.45
CA ARG A 150 -28.44 -43.70 26.68
C ARG A 150 -27.63 -42.55 27.33
N HIS A 151 -26.37 -42.36 26.92
CA HIS A 151 -25.44 -41.35 27.43
C HIS A 151 -24.67 -40.62 26.33
N ALA A 152 -25.19 -40.62 25.10
CA ALA A 152 -24.51 -40.00 23.97
C ALA A 152 -24.79 -38.50 23.83
N GLU A 153 -25.71 -37.91 24.59
CA GLU A 153 -25.90 -36.46 24.58
C GLU A 153 -24.80 -35.76 25.38
N GLY A 154 -23.99 -34.94 24.69
CA GLY A 154 -22.87 -34.21 25.30
C GLY A 154 -21.60 -35.06 25.49
N ASP A 155 -21.56 -36.25 24.91
CA ASP A 155 -20.36 -37.08 24.86
C ASP A 155 -19.37 -36.58 23.79
N LEU A 156 -18.15 -37.14 23.79
CA LEU A 156 -17.11 -36.75 22.83
C LEU A 156 -17.58 -36.89 21.37
N TYR A 157 -18.36 -37.92 21.05
CA TYR A 157 -18.76 -38.22 19.68
C TYR A 157 -19.83 -37.25 19.17
N SER A 158 -20.86 -36.97 19.97
CA SER A 158 -21.92 -36.00 19.65
C SER A 158 -21.36 -34.57 19.58
N GLU A 159 -20.47 -34.18 20.48
CA GLU A 159 -19.83 -32.86 20.43
C GLU A 159 -18.84 -32.75 19.27
N THR A 160 -18.20 -33.84 18.84
CA THR A 160 -17.36 -33.84 17.63
C THR A 160 -18.19 -33.53 16.39
N LEU A 161 -19.37 -34.14 16.24
CA LEU A 161 -20.26 -33.87 15.09
C LEU A 161 -20.78 -32.44 15.11
N ARG A 162 -21.10 -31.91 16.30
CA ARG A 162 -21.49 -30.52 16.48
C ARG A 162 -20.36 -29.55 16.14
N ALA A 163 -19.14 -29.81 16.61
CA ALA A 163 -17.96 -28.99 16.33
C ALA A 163 -17.53 -29.05 14.85
N GLY A 164 -17.93 -30.10 14.12
CA GLY A 164 -17.71 -30.23 12.68
C GLY A 164 -18.65 -29.39 11.81
N GLN A 165 -19.73 -28.84 12.38
CA GLN A 165 -20.63 -27.93 11.67
C GLN A 165 -19.91 -26.62 11.39
N ILE A 166 -20.06 -26.11 10.16
CA ILE A 166 -19.39 -24.88 9.72
C ILE A 166 -20.46 -23.85 9.38
N GLY A 167 -20.42 -22.71 10.07
CA GLY A 167 -21.21 -21.54 9.71
C GLY A 167 -20.68 -20.93 8.41
N GLU A 168 -21.57 -20.71 7.44
CA GLU A 168 -21.23 -20.09 6.16
C GLU A 168 -20.62 -18.70 6.38
N GLU A 169 -21.25 -17.86 7.21
CA GLU A 169 -20.77 -16.52 7.56
C GLU A 169 -19.36 -16.56 8.19
N ASP A 170 -19.13 -17.48 9.14
CA ASP A 170 -17.83 -17.62 9.82
C ASP A 170 -16.74 -18.05 8.84
N PHE A 171 -17.05 -18.99 7.94
CA PHE A 171 -16.13 -19.47 6.93
C PHE A 171 -15.75 -18.34 5.95
N PHE A 172 -16.74 -17.67 5.36
CA PHE A 172 -16.46 -16.61 4.38
C PHE A 172 -15.82 -15.38 5.00
N CYS A 173 -16.19 -15.01 6.24
CA CYS A 173 -15.50 -13.98 7.02
C CYS A 173 -14.01 -14.32 7.19
N HIS A 174 -13.70 -15.56 7.57
CA HIS A 174 -12.31 -15.97 7.76
C HIS A 174 -11.49 -15.90 6.47
N ILE A 175 -11.98 -16.47 5.37
CA ILE A 175 -11.19 -16.56 4.13
C ILE A 175 -11.01 -15.19 3.46
N THR A 176 -12.04 -14.35 3.48
CA THR A 176 -11.99 -13.01 2.88
C THR A 176 -11.07 -12.09 3.69
N HIS A 177 -11.19 -12.06 5.02
CA HIS A 177 -10.29 -11.29 5.89
C HIS A 177 -8.85 -11.73 5.78
N LYS A 178 -8.59 -13.05 5.76
CA LYS A 178 -7.23 -13.57 5.60
C LYS A 178 -6.56 -13.07 4.31
N THR A 179 -7.31 -13.06 3.21
CA THR A 179 -6.83 -12.61 1.91
C THR A 179 -6.64 -11.09 1.90
N TRP A 180 -7.62 -10.35 2.41
CA TRP A 180 -7.56 -8.89 2.56
C TRP A 180 -6.36 -8.43 3.37
N ASP A 181 -6.15 -9.03 4.55
CA ASP A 181 -5.02 -8.75 5.42
C ASP A 181 -3.67 -9.01 4.73
N SER A 182 -3.62 -10.03 3.86
CA SER A 182 -2.42 -10.29 3.06
C SER A 182 -2.15 -9.17 2.07
N ILE A 183 -3.18 -8.71 1.34
CA ILE A 183 -3.06 -7.61 0.39
C ILE A 183 -2.57 -6.34 1.10
N LEU A 184 -3.17 -6.01 2.25
CA LEU A 184 -2.77 -4.84 3.04
C LEU A 184 -1.31 -4.92 3.52
N ARG A 185 -0.86 -6.11 3.96
CA ARG A 185 0.54 -6.31 4.34
C ARG A 185 1.49 -6.13 3.16
N ASP A 186 1.15 -6.66 2.00
CA ASP A 186 1.99 -6.54 0.80
C ASP A 186 2.15 -5.08 0.36
N ILE A 187 1.06 -4.32 0.33
CA ILE A 187 1.07 -2.90 -0.02
C ILE A 187 1.87 -2.10 1.02
N ARG A 188 1.64 -2.35 2.31
CA ARG A 188 2.39 -1.69 3.39
C ARG A 188 3.90 -1.94 3.27
N ASN A 189 4.30 -3.17 2.96
CA ASN A 189 5.71 -3.52 2.78
C ASN A 189 6.29 -2.83 1.53
N ALA A 190 5.53 -2.75 0.44
CA ALA A 190 5.95 -2.02 -0.76
C ALA A 190 6.18 -0.52 -0.49
N HIS A 191 5.45 0.04 0.48
CA HIS A 191 5.55 1.46 0.88
C HIS A 191 6.51 1.70 2.06
N GLU A 192 7.17 0.69 2.61
CA GLU A 192 7.96 0.79 3.86
C GLU A 192 9.06 1.87 3.82
N HIS A 193 9.52 2.24 2.62
CA HIS A 193 10.61 3.19 2.39
C HIS A 193 10.15 4.51 1.74
N ASP A 194 8.84 4.75 1.61
CA ASP A 194 8.32 5.98 1.03
C ASP A 194 8.61 7.20 1.93
N ILE A 195 8.75 8.38 1.31
CA ILE A 195 9.17 9.64 1.96
C ILE A 195 8.20 10.06 3.09
N ASP A 196 6.94 9.66 2.98
CA ASP A 196 5.88 9.90 3.96
C ASP A 196 5.70 8.74 4.97
N SER A 197 6.45 7.65 4.81
CA SER A 197 6.43 6.53 5.75
C SER A 197 7.12 6.93 7.05
N THR A 198 6.36 6.93 8.14
CA THR A 198 6.91 7.21 9.46
C THR A 198 7.94 6.13 9.81
N PRO A 199 9.19 6.50 10.16
CA PRO A 199 10.20 5.51 10.50
C PRO A 199 9.71 4.63 11.65
N ASP A 200 9.79 3.31 11.51
CA ASP A 200 9.35 2.34 12.52
C ASP A 200 10.15 2.44 13.86
N SER A 201 11.17 3.30 13.89
CA SER A 201 11.82 3.73 15.12
C SER A 201 10.95 4.76 15.85
N SER A 202 9.88 4.30 16.50
CA SER A 202 9.22 5.06 17.57
C SER A 202 10.30 5.63 18.50
N ALA A 203 10.23 6.94 18.79
CA ALA A 203 11.12 7.57 19.76
C ALA A 203 11.13 6.82 21.10
N ALA A 204 10.02 6.14 21.45
CA ALA A 204 9.92 5.27 22.61
C ALA A 204 10.76 3.98 22.50
N LYS A 205 10.90 3.37 21.31
CA LYS A 205 11.80 2.21 21.08
C LYS A 205 13.27 2.63 21.27
N LYS A 206 13.66 3.81 20.75
CA LYS A 206 15.01 4.37 20.98
C LYS A 206 15.25 4.65 22.47
N MET A 207 14.28 5.26 23.14
CA MET A 207 14.30 5.53 24.58
C MET A 207 14.44 4.25 25.42
N ALA A 208 13.68 3.20 25.10
CA ALA A 208 13.75 1.92 25.78
C ALA A 208 15.12 1.25 25.63
N LEU A 209 15.71 1.33 24.42
CA LEU A 209 17.04 0.78 24.15
C LEU A 209 18.16 1.53 24.90
N GLU A 210 18.07 2.85 25.00
CA GLU A 210 19.03 3.67 25.76
C GLU A 210 18.90 3.43 27.27
N ILE A 211 17.68 3.30 27.80
CA ILE A 211 17.43 2.91 29.19
C ILE A 211 18.02 1.53 29.47
N GLN A 212 17.80 0.56 28.58
CA GLN A 212 18.32 -0.80 28.72
C GLN A 212 19.86 -0.82 28.69
N ARG A 213 20.49 -0.11 27.74
CA ARG A 213 21.96 0.06 27.69
C ARG A 213 22.53 0.69 28.95
N ALA A 214 21.87 1.73 29.47
CA ALA A 214 22.30 2.39 30.70
C ALA A 214 22.21 1.46 31.92
N LEU A 215 21.13 0.68 32.03
CA LEU A 215 20.95 -0.32 33.10
C LEU A 215 22.01 -1.42 33.06
N SER A 216 22.42 -1.88 31.87
CA SER A 216 23.44 -2.90 31.66
C SER A 216 24.89 -2.43 31.85
N SER A 217 25.16 -1.12 31.87
CA SER A 217 26.50 -0.58 32.10
C SER A 217 26.95 -0.71 33.57
N PRO A 218 28.24 -0.92 33.90
CA PRO A 218 28.72 -0.87 35.28
C PRO A 218 28.82 0.58 35.78
N GLY A 219 28.28 0.87 36.97
CA GLY A 219 28.33 2.22 37.56
C GLY A 219 27.20 2.51 38.56
N ASP A 220 27.31 3.64 39.24
CA ASP A 220 26.29 4.13 40.18
C ASP A 220 24.96 4.42 39.43
N TYR A 221 23.82 4.06 40.02
CA TYR A 221 22.50 4.12 39.39
C TYR A 221 22.16 5.53 38.87
N LEU A 222 22.67 6.54 39.57
CA LEU A 222 22.55 7.94 39.17
C LEU A 222 23.35 8.29 37.92
N ALA A 223 24.56 7.78 37.78
CA ALA A 223 25.34 7.97 36.56
C ALA A 223 24.64 7.33 35.35
N LYS A 224 23.98 6.18 35.55
CA LYS A 224 23.16 5.52 34.52
C LYS A 224 21.97 6.38 34.11
N MET A 225 21.24 6.93 35.07
CA MET A 225 20.10 7.82 34.80
C MET A 225 20.53 9.08 34.04
N TRP A 226 21.69 9.66 34.37
CA TRP A 226 22.20 10.84 33.65
C TRP A 226 22.71 10.53 32.25
N LYS A 227 23.28 9.34 32.02
CA LYS A 227 23.59 8.87 30.67
C LYS A 227 22.35 8.87 29.78
N VAL A 228 21.21 8.40 30.29
CA VAL A 228 19.93 8.41 29.56
C VAL A 228 19.42 9.85 29.34
N ILE A 229 19.44 10.69 30.37
CA ILE A 229 18.92 12.07 30.26
C ILE A 229 19.78 12.95 29.34
N LEU A 230 21.11 12.84 29.41
CA LEU A 230 22.00 13.62 28.56
C LEU A 230 22.05 13.12 27.12
N SER A 231 21.96 11.79 26.90
CA SER A 231 21.85 11.25 25.53
C SER A 231 20.57 11.73 24.84
N MET A 232 19.46 11.87 25.58
CA MET A 232 18.24 12.51 25.07
C MET A 232 18.43 13.99 24.65
N LEU A 233 19.43 14.67 25.20
CA LEU A 233 19.83 16.03 24.82
C LEU A 233 20.96 16.07 23.78
N GLY A 234 21.37 14.90 23.26
CA GLY A 234 22.49 14.74 22.31
C GLY A 234 23.88 14.87 22.95
N ILE A 235 23.97 14.80 24.29
CA ILE A 235 25.20 14.97 25.06
C ILE A 235 25.66 13.61 25.59
N ASP A 236 26.88 13.22 25.26
CA ASP A 236 27.49 11.98 25.75
C ASP A 236 28.12 12.19 27.13
N TYR A 237 27.50 11.62 28.18
CA TYR A 237 27.96 11.75 29.56
C TYR A 237 29.39 11.23 29.75
N ASP A 238 29.82 10.20 29.00
CA ASP A 238 31.16 9.61 29.15
C ASP A 238 32.25 10.47 28.49
N LYS A 239 31.86 11.44 27.65
CA LYS A 239 32.77 12.43 27.05
C LYS A 239 32.94 13.69 27.90
N LEU A 240 32.16 13.85 28.97
CA LEU A 240 32.31 14.97 29.92
C LEU A 240 33.56 14.76 30.78
N THR A 241 34.32 15.83 31.01
CA THR A 241 35.48 15.80 31.92
C THR A 241 35.05 15.55 33.37
N ASP A 242 35.96 15.05 34.20
CA ASP A 242 35.67 14.74 35.62
C ASP A 242 35.15 15.95 36.41
N ASP A 243 35.60 17.16 36.06
CA ASP A 243 35.16 18.39 36.72
C ASP A 243 33.77 18.82 36.24
N GLU A 244 33.45 18.67 34.95
CA GLU A 244 32.10 18.90 34.41
C GLU A 244 31.09 17.92 35.02
N GLN A 245 31.46 16.65 35.15
CA GLN A 245 30.62 15.64 35.81
C GLN A 245 30.38 15.99 37.29
N LYS A 246 31.38 16.49 38.01
CA LYS A 246 31.23 16.94 39.42
C LYS A 246 30.34 18.17 39.54
N VAL A 247 30.50 19.16 38.66
CA VAL A 247 29.67 20.37 38.64
C VAL A 247 28.22 20.02 38.33
N LEU A 248 27.99 19.18 37.31
CA LEU A 248 26.66 18.70 36.93
C LEU A 248 25.97 18.01 38.11
N LYS A 249 26.66 17.09 38.80
CA LYS A 249 26.15 16.44 40.03
C LYS A 249 25.79 17.45 41.12
N LYS A 250 26.61 18.48 41.34
CA LYS A 250 26.34 19.54 42.34
C LYS A 250 25.14 20.42 41.99
N VAL A 251 24.96 20.78 40.71
CA VAL A 251 23.83 21.59 40.24
C VAL A 251 22.53 20.81 40.42
N LEU A 252 22.52 19.54 40.01
CA LEU A 252 21.33 18.70 40.04
C LEU A 252 20.92 18.33 41.48
N ALA A 253 21.87 18.14 42.39
CA ALA A 253 21.60 17.92 43.82
C ALA A 253 20.84 19.08 44.51
N LYS A 254 20.75 20.26 43.88
CA LYS A 254 19.95 21.39 44.39
C LYS A 254 18.46 21.27 44.05
N SER A 255 18.06 20.39 43.14
CA SER A 255 16.66 20.24 42.72
C SER A 255 15.79 19.59 43.81
N PRO A 256 14.63 20.19 44.18
CA PRO A 256 13.72 19.63 45.18
C PRO A 256 13.10 18.30 44.74
N ALA A 257 12.96 18.08 43.42
CA ALA A 257 12.49 16.80 42.85
C ALA A 257 13.47 15.64 43.10
N ILE A 258 14.77 15.95 43.25
CA ILE A 258 15.82 14.96 43.52
C ILE A 258 16.01 14.75 45.03
N LYS A 259 15.80 15.79 45.86
CA LYS A 259 15.80 15.68 47.33
C LYS A 259 14.74 14.73 47.88
N ASN A 260 13.56 14.64 47.27
CA ASN A 260 12.46 13.81 47.76
C ASN A 260 12.29 12.49 46.99
N SER A 261 13.19 12.21 46.06
CA SER A 261 13.27 10.92 45.38
C SER A 261 14.03 9.91 46.27
N PRO A 262 13.80 8.59 46.13
CA PRO A 262 14.65 7.55 46.76
C PRO A 262 16.16 7.70 46.43
N LEU A 263 16.51 8.59 45.51
CA LEU A 263 17.84 8.98 45.03
C LEU A 263 18.57 10.03 45.90
N ASN A 264 18.11 10.28 47.13
CA ASN A 264 18.68 11.34 47.98
C ASN A 264 20.05 10.94 48.57
N PHE A 265 21.10 11.68 48.19
CA PHE A 265 22.53 11.49 48.50
C PHE A 265 22.94 11.58 49.99
N ARG A 266 22.00 11.65 50.93
CA ARG A 266 22.27 11.76 52.38
C ARG A 266 21.90 10.53 53.21
N ARG A 267 21.31 9.48 52.64
CA ARG A 267 21.16 8.21 53.35
C ARG A 267 22.49 7.44 53.31
N LYS A 268 23.36 7.69 54.30
CA LYS A 268 24.37 6.71 54.70
C LYS A 268 23.66 5.39 54.98
N ARG A 269 24.12 4.31 54.36
CA ARG A 269 23.78 2.92 54.73
C ARG A 269 23.93 2.78 56.26
N LYS A 270 22.87 2.34 56.93
CA LYS A 270 22.99 1.43 58.07
C LYS A 270 22.89 0.02 57.52
#